data_AF-A0A7Y7XC96-F1
#
_entry.id   AF-A0A7Y7XC96-F1
#
_cell.length_a   1.000
_cell.length_b   1.000
_cell.length_c   1.000
_cell.angle_alpha   90.00
_cell.angle_beta   90.00
_cell.angle_gamma   90.00
#
_symmetry.space_group_name_H-M   'P 1'
#
loop_
_entity.id
_entity.type
_entity.pdbx_description
1 polymer ?
#
loop_
_entity_poly.entity_id
_entity_poly.type
_entity_poly.pdbx_seq_one_letter_code
_entity_poly.pdbx_strand_id
1 'polypeptide(L)'
;MKTTLCLSVMLLGLATLPALAREQAMPSTLATHLNCQPPGSAPAATASQDLFDQYSWQMFIALNWPAQDGQRGNPDCGKQPGDPGYTVWQTYKTVEEIFLPKGADPGPWNTPQAAKSLGIINIAALKNSTQVNAVDQAVGGWLIDQAGNPTYYDISANEISYNYIVANRFYNADVVSKANNINFPYGVIEVKSSWRILTAADNASHYLTLLARVAKFDDQGQRIGVTEAYLGLVGLHIITKAKGYPQWIWSTFEQVDNVPPKVPVNGQPTSDTAYSYFNPNAPAAALNQSPCDWQTQGAHLVCVPKPGTTFQTPNPLSRATPIAEITNGVNSQYRTDPGLQASVLKYYQLITTQRPLIPDNPGNPLGQPTPALSANVTMESYIQPNSSCMNCHSMATPVKSPYKSDFSYLFKFANAPVGKTTKDEK
;
A
#
# COMPACT_ATOMS: atom_id res chain seq x y z
N MET A 1 74.84 -16.84 44.21
CA MET A 1 74.76 -15.56 44.95
C MET A 1 74.69 -14.42 43.94
N LYS A 2 73.70 -13.54 44.11
CA LYS A 2 73.66 -12.12 43.72
C LYS A 2 73.94 -11.73 42.25
N THR A 3 72.85 -11.33 41.58
CA THR A 3 72.65 -10.08 40.83
C THR A 3 73.87 -9.32 40.28
N THR A 4 73.86 -9.08 38.97
CA THR A 4 74.30 -7.79 38.40
C THR A 4 73.34 -7.36 37.29
N LEU A 5 72.76 -6.18 37.48
CA LEU A 5 71.81 -5.48 36.63
C LEU A 5 72.60 -4.66 35.59
N CYS A 6 72.30 -4.82 34.29
CA CYS A 6 72.75 -3.89 33.25
C CYS A 6 71.52 -3.27 32.60
N LEU A 7 71.29 -1.99 32.89
CA LEU A 7 70.27 -1.14 32.26
C LEU A 7 70.81 -0.68 30.89
N SER A 8 70.13 -1.03 29.81
CA SER A 8 70.27 -0.38 28.51
C SER A 8 69.02 0.45 28.26
N VAL A 9 69.19 1.77 28.26
CA VAL A 9 68.15 2.74 27.90
C VAL A 9 68.06 2.81 26.37
N MET A 10 66.94 2.37 25.80
CA MET A 10 66.54 2.76 24.45
C MET A 10 65.39 3.76 24.54
N LEU A 11 65.62 4.98 24.05
CA LEU A 11 64.60 6.01 23.85
C LEU A 11 63.54 5.49 22.87
N LEU A 12 62.30 5.33 23.34
CA LEU A 12 61.12 5.26 22.48
C LEU A 12 60.71 6.69 22.11
N GLY A 13 60.89 7.05 20.85
CA GLY A 13 60.30 8.24 20.26
C GLY A 13 58.78 8.08 20.19
N LEU A 14 58.05 8.90 20.94
CA LEU A 14 56.61 9.09 20.82
C LEU A 14 56.32 9.84 19.52
N ALA A 15 56.02 9.11 18.45
CA ALA A 15 55.37 9.68 17.29
C ALA A 15 53.88 9.86 17.60
N THR A 16 53.47 11.09 17.92
CA THR A 16 52.06 11.48 18.01
C THR A 16 51.46 11.45 16.62
N LEU A 17 50.59 10.47 16.36
CA LEU A 17 49.68 10.52 15.21
C LEU A 17 48.74 11.72 15.39
N PRO A 18 48.50 12.56 14.36
CA PRO A 18 47.50 13.60 14.46
C PRO A 18 46.14 12.92 14.64
N ALA A 19 45.46 13.26 15.73
CA ALA A 19 44.06 12.94 15.89
C ALA A 19 43.32 13.61 14.73
N LEU A 20 42.87 12.81 13.76
CA LEU A 20 41.84 13.24 12.82
C LEU A 20 40.62 13.54 13.69
N ALA A 21 40.35 14.83 13.89
CA ALA A 21 39.14 15.30 14.50
C ALA A 21 37.98 14.67 13.73
N ARG A 22 37.29 13.72 14.37
CA ARG A 22 36.03 13.21 13.88
C ARG A 22 35.08 14.39 13.91
N GLU A 23 34.84 14.97 12.76
CA GLU A 23 33.86 16.03 12.57
C GLU A 23 32.55 15.54 13.18
N GLN A 24 32.14 16.15 14.30
CA GLN A 24 30.84 15.91 14.88
C GLN A 24 29.83 16.25 13.79
N ALA A 25 29.02 15.28 13.38
CA ALA A 25 27.89 15.53 12.51
C ALA A 25 27.05 16.63 13.19
N MET A 26 27.06 17.83 12.63
CA MET A 26 26.14 18.87 13.06
C MET A 26 24.73 18.35 12.83
N PRO A 27 23.82 18.45 13.81
CA PRO A 27 22.43 18.17 13.54
C PRO A 27 21.99 19.18 12.48
N SER A 28 21.71 18.68 11.28
CA SER A 28 21.03 19.44 10.24
C SER A 28 19.62 19.72 10.75
N THR A 29 19.47 20.76 11.57
CA THR A 29 18.17 21.36 11.85
C THR A 29 17.81 22.24 10.66
N LEU A 30 17.64 21.63 9.49
CA LEU A 30 16.68 22.17 8.54
C LEU A 30 15.35 22.20 9.29
N ALA A 31 14.78 23.38 9.47
CA ALA A 31 13.43 23.50 10.02
C ALA A 31 12.47 22.90 8.99
N THR A 32 12.25 21.59 9.08
CA THR A 32 11.27 20.88 8.25
C THR A 32 9.89 21.03 8.90
N HIS A 33 8.84 21.10 8.08
CA HIS A 33 7.46 21.04 8.57
C HIS A 33 6.94 19.60 8.67
N LEU A 34 7.81 18.60 8.50
CA LEU A 34 7.43 17.20 8.54
C LEU A 34 7.08 16.79 9.98
N ASN A 35 6.08 15.94 10.11
CA ASN A 35 5.61 15.44 11.40
C ASN A 35 5.58 13.91 11.36
N CYS A 36 6.13 13.28 12.40
CA CYS A 36 6.07 11.83 12.60
C CYS A 36 4.64 11.33 12.86
N GLN A 37 3.75 12.21 13.34
CA GLN A 37 2.36 11.88 13.65
C GLN A 37 1.41 12.23 12.51
N PRO A 38 0.38 11.41 12.26
CA PRO A 38 -0.69 11.76 11.33
C PRO A 38 -1.38 13.09 11.70
N PRO A 39 -1.86 13.88 10.72
CA PRO A 39 -2.63 15.10 11.00
C PRO A 39 -3.85 14.83 11.89
N GLY A 40 -3.99 15.62 12.96
CA GLY A 40 -5.05 15.43 13.97
C GLY A 40 -6.46 15.79 13.51
N SER A 41 -6.60 16.55 12.41
CA SER A 41 -7.89 16.90 11.80
C SER A 41 -7.77 17.03 10.30
N ALA A 42 -8.80 16.58 9.58
CA ALA A 42 -8.92 16.83 8.15
C ALA A 42 -9.33 18.30 7.88
N PRO A 43 -9.03 18.84 6.68
CA PRO A 43 -9.58 20.13 6.22
C PRO A 43 -11.11 20.14 6.25
N ALA A 44 -11.74 21.32 6.11
CA ALA A 44 -13.19 21.40 5.90
C ALA A 44 -13.59 20.80 4.54
N ALA A 45 -14.79 20.25 4.40
CA ALA A 45 -15.19 19.51 3.18
C ALA A 45 -15.17 20.38 1.91
N THR A 46 -15.40 21.68 2.09
CA THR A 46 -15.37 22.73 1.06
C THR A 46 -13.98 23.33 0.83
N ALA A 47 -12.95 22.88 1.55
CA ALA A 47 -11.58 23.32 1.36
C ALA A 47 -11.09 22.99 -0.06
N SER A 48 -10.10 23.75 -0.50
CA SER A 48 -9.45 23.56 -1.81
C SER A 48 -8.69 22.23 -1.86
N GLN A 49 -8.44 21.74 -3.07
CA GLN A 49 -7.83 20.43 -3.30
C GLN A 49 -6.40 20.35 -2.73
N ASP A 50 -5.61 21.42 -2.80
CA ASP A 50 -4.27 21.50 -2.23
C ASP A 50 -4.24 21.25 -0.72
N LEU A 51 -5.26 21.70 0.03
CA LEU A 51 -5.31 21.47 1.48
C LEU A 51 -5.52 19.99 1.80
N PHE A 52 -6.35 19.30 1.01
CA PHE A 52 -6.51 17.84 1.11
C PHE A 52 -5.27 17.09 0.63
N ASP A 53 -4.61 17.58 -0.42
CA ASP A 53 -3.39 16.97 -0.92
C ASP A 53 -2.22 17.12 0.07
N GLN A 54 -2.13 18.26 0.77
CA GLN A 54 -1.21 18.45 1.90
C GLN A 54 -1.55 17.51 3.06
N TYR A 55 -2.83 17.37 3.42
CA TYR A 55 -3.28 16.39 4.42
C TYR A 55 -2.84 14.97 4.05
N SER A 56 -3.03 14.56 2.79
CA SER A 56 -2.62 13.25 2.29
C SER A 56 -1.11 13.05 2.32
N TRP A 57 -0.32 14.07 1.97
CA TRP A 57 1.14 14.01 2.09
C TRP A 57 1.60 13.89 3.54
N GLN A 58 0.99 14.63 4.48
CA GLN A 58 1.28 14.50 5.90
C GLN A 58 0.93 13.10 6.42
N MET A 59 -0.21 12.54 6.01
CA MET A 59 -0.57 11.14 6.28
C MET A 59 0.47 10.17 5.70
N PHE A 60 0.86 10.35 4.43
CA PHE A 60 1.85 9.50 3.77
C PHE A 60 3.20 9.52 4.49
N ILE A 61 3.68 10.69 4.89
CA ILE A 61 4.96 10.84 5.59
C ILE A 61 4.89 10.22 6.99
N ALA A 62 3.85 10.51 7.77
CA ALA A 62 3.68 9.95 9.11
C ALA A 62 3.59 8.41 9.09
N LEU A 63 2.84 7.86 8.13
CA LEU A 63 2.73 6.41 7.97
C LEU A 63 4.01 5.76 7.45
N ASN A 64 4.82 6.48 6.68
CA ASN A 64 6.13 6.03 6.21
C ASN A 64 7.28 6.40 7.15
N TRP A 65 7.00 6.99 8.32
CA TRP A 65 8.01 7.26 9.33
C TRP A 65 8.55 5.93 9.88
N PRO A 66 9.84 5.84 10.26
CA PRO A 66 10.35 4.69 10.98
C PRO A 66 9.49 4.37 12.21
N ALA A 67 9.10 3.11 12.36
CA ALA A 67 8.30 2.64 13.50
C ALA A 67 9.17 2.46 14.75
N GLN A 68 8.53 2.63 15.90
CA GLN A 68 9.07 2.29 17.20
C GLN A 68 9.16 0.76 17.34
N ASP A 69 10.33 0.25 17.71
CA ASP A 69 10.53 -1.19 17.83
C ASP A 69 9.60 -1.81 18.88
N GLY A 70 8.98 -2.94 18.55
CA GLY A 70 7.99 -3.63 19.37
C GLY A 70 6.63 -2.92 19.55
N GLN A 71 6.42 -1.74 18.94
CA GLN A 71 5.18 -0.95 19.07
C GLN A 71 4.58 -0.68 17.69
N ARG A 72 3.76 -1.62 17.23
CA ARG A 72 3.16 -1.56 15.89
C ARG A 72 2.29 -0.32 15.75
N GLY A 73 2.44 0.38 14.64
CA GLY A 73 1.65 1.57 14.32
C GLY A 73 2.09 2.85 15.02
N ASN A 74 3.14 2.80 15.86
CA ASN A 74 3.68 3.98 16.53
C ASN A 74 4.98 4.42 15.84
N PRO A 75 5.13 5.70 15.49
CA PRO A 75 6.38 6.21 14.95
C PRO A 75 7.44 6.35 16.05
N ASP A 76 8.69 6.14 15.69
CA ASP A 76 9.85 6.59 16.46
C ASP A 76 10.15 8.05 16.05
N CYS A 77 9.61 9.00 16.80
CA CYS A 77 9.83 10.43 16.54
C CYS A 77 11.26 10.91 16.88
N GLY A 78 12.13 10.04 17.39
CA GLY A 78 13.57 10.29 17.51
C GLY A 78 14.32 10.05 16.19
N LYS A 79 13.69 9.37 15.22
CA LYS A 79 14.20 9.12 13.87
C LYS A 79 13.64 10.09 12.85
N GLN A 80 14.23 10.08 11.66
CA GLN A 80 13.82 10.86 10.48
C GLN A 80 13.40 9.94 9.33
N PRO A 81 12.62 10.45 8.35
CA PRO A 81 12.31 9.70 7.13
C PRO A 81 13.61 9.26 6.42
N GLY A 82 13.69 7.98 6.07
CA GLY A 82 14.87 7.38 5.45
C GLY A 82 15.80 6.64 6.41
N ASP A 83 15.63 6.82 7.73
CA ASP A 83 16.36 5.99 8.70
C ASP A 83 15.94 4.52 8.59
N PRO A 84 16.84 3.57 8.92
CA PRO A 84 16.54 2.14 8.82
C PRO A 84 15.42 1.69 9.77
N GLY A 85 14.65 0.71 9.29
CA GLY A 85 13.59 0.04 10.03
C GLY A 85 12.34 -0.16 9.18
N TYR A 86 11.36 -0.89 9.72
CA TYR A 86 10.01 -0.87 9.15
C TYR A 86 9.39 0.50 9.34
N THR A 87 8.56 0.92 8.38
CA THR A 87 7.73 2.10 8.56
C THR A 87 6.50 1.80 9.44
N VAL A 88 5.87 2.85 9.98
CA VAL A 88 4.65 2.74 10.79
C VAL A 88 3.61 1.83 10.14
N TRP A 89 3.24 2.06 8.88
CA TRP A 89 2.22 1.22 8.23
C TRP A 89 2.71 -0.18 7.89
N GLN A 90 4.03 -0.37 7.65
CA GLN A 90 4.56 -1.72 7.42
C GLN A 90 4.42 -2.62 8.63
N THR A 91 4.29 -2.04 9.83
CA THR A 91 4.04 -2.77 11.09
C THR A 91 2.56 -3.02 11.40
N TYR A 92 1.63 -2.43 10.66
CA TYR A 92 0.20 -2.74 10.79
C TYR A 92 -0.09 -4.21 10.54
N LYS A 93 -1.16 -4.75 11.15
CA LYS A 93 -1.57 -6.13 10.90
C LYS A 93 -2.18 -6.26 9.50
N THR A 94 -1.72 -7.24 8.74
CA THR A 94 -2.30 -7.58 7.43
C THR A 94 -3.63 -8.31 7.59
N VAL A 95 -4.42 -8.43 6.51
CA VAL A 95 -5.66 -9.22 6.52
C VAL A 95 -5.42 -10.67 6.96
N GLU A 96 -4.27 -11.27 6.64
CA GLU A 96 -3.89 -12.62 7.09
C GLU A 96 -3.59 -12.67 8.59
N GLU A 97 -3.09 -11.60 9.20
CA GLU A 97 -2.86 -11.51 10.65
C GLU A 97 -4.16 -11.20 11.42
N ILE A 98 -5.15 -10.56 10.79
CA ILE A 98 -6.44 -10.20 11.40
C ILE A 98 -7.46 -11.33 11.27
N PHE A 99 -7.56 -11.94 10.08
CA PHE A 99 -8.61 -12.90 9.74
C PHE A 99 -8.05 -14.32 9.65
N LEU A 100 -7.66 -14.85 10.81
CA LEU A 100 -7.04 -16.18 10.89
C LEU A 100 -7.97 -17.30 10.38
N PRO A 101 -7.40 -18.42 9.88
CA PRO A 101 -8.17 -19.60 9.51
C PRO A 101 -9.10 -20.05 10.64
N LYS A 102 -10.27 -20.58 10.25
CA LYS A 102 -11.31 -21.05 11.19
C LYS A 102 -11.91 -19.94 12.08
N GLY A 103 -11.77 -18.67 11.68
CA GLY A 103 -12.30 -17.53 12.45
C GLY A 103 -11.69 -17.42 13.84
N ALA A 104 -10.42 -17.84 13.99
CA ALA A 104 -9.71 -17.80 15.26
C ALA A 104 -9.44 -16.35 15.70
N ASP A 105 -9.40 -16.14 17.01
CA ASP A 105 -9.03 -14.85 17.59
C ASP A 105 -7.57 -14.50 17.20
N PRO A 106 -7.33 -13.33 16.56
CA PRO A 106 -6.00 -12.92 16.12
C PRO A 106 -5.05 -12.51 17.26
N GLY A 107 -5.51 -12.53 18.51
CA GLY A 107 -4.70 -12.25 19.69
C GLY A 107 -4.54 -10.75 19.98
N PRO A 108 -3.43 -10.32 20.62
CA PRO A 108 -3.17 -8.91 20.88
C PRO A 108 -2.61 -8.18 19.65
N TRP A 109 -2.71 -6.86 19.65
CA TRP A 109 -2.16 -5.99 18.59
C TRP A 109 -0.63 -6.14 18.46
N ASN A 110 0.12 -5.98 19.54
CA ASN A 110 1.59 -6.01 19.55
C ASN A 110 2.18 -7.43 19.58
N THR A 111 1.75 -8.32 18.68
CA THR A 111 2.44 -9.60 18.44
C THR A 111 3.67 -9.40 17.54
N PRO A 112 4.74 -10.20 17.67
CA PRO A 112 5.89 -10.15 16.77
C PRO A 112 5.47 -10.18 15.29
N GLN A 113 6.17 -9.44 14.44
CA GLN A 113 5.87 -9.40 13.01
C GLN A 113 6.25 -10.72 12.35
N ALA A 114 5.25 -11.39 11.77
CA ALA A 114 5.48 -12.54 10.93
C ALA A 114 6.13 -12.11 9.61
N ALA A 115 6.87 -13.02 8.97
CA ALA A 115 7.33 -12.80 7.61
C ALA A 115 6.13 -12.55 6.69
N LYS A 116 6.11 -11.39 6.02
CA LYS A 116 5.02 -11.04 5.12
C LYS A 116 4.95 -12.04 3.97
N SER A 117 3.73 -12.48 3.65
CA SER A 117 3.44 -13.36 2.52
C SER A 117 2.44 -12.67 1.61
N LEU A 118 2.89 -12.14 0.49
CA LEU A 118 2.04 -11.40 -0.43
C LEU A 118 1.47 -12.31 -1.51
N GLY A 119 0.19 -12.08 -1.81
CA GLY A 119 -0.51 -12.67 -2.93
C GLY A 119 -0.59 -11.71 -4.11
N ILE A 120 -1.01 -12.23 -5.25
CA ILE A 120 -1.63 -11.39 -6.27
C ILE A 120 -3.11 -11.22 -5.89
N ILE A 121 -3.73 -10.10 -6.25
CA ILE A 121 -5.20 -10.01 -6.15
C ILE A 121 -5.75 -10.88 -7.27
N ASN A 122 -5.98 -12.14 -6.93
CA ASN A 122 -6.68 -13.04 -7.80
C ASN A 122 -8.18 -12.86 -7.51
N ILE A 123 -8.88 -12.14 -8.39
CA ILE A 123 -10.35 -12.04 -8.41
C ILE A 123 -10.99 -13.46 -8.36
N ALA A 124 -10.25 -14.52 -8.75
CA ALA A 124 -10.70 -15.91 -8.75
C ALA A 124 -10.66 -16.63 -7.39
N ALA A 125 -9.81 -16.22 -6.44
CA ALA A 125 -9.43 -17.10 -5.33
C ALA A 125 -10.41 -17.19 -4.15
N LEU A 126 -11.53 -16.44 -4.13
CA LEU A 126 -12.38 -16.32 -2.92
C LEU A 126 -13.89 -16.58 -3.10
N LYS A 127 -14.36 -17.09 -4.25
CA LYS A 127 -15.78 -17.48 -4.41
C LYS A 127 -16.12 -18.91 -3.98
N ASN A 128 -15.61 -19.36 -2.82
CA ASN A 128 -16.11 -20.59 -2.18
C ASN A 128 -17.27 -20.31 -1.19
N SER A 129 -18.04 -19.24 -1.43
CA SER A 129 -19.35 -19.06 -0.83
C SER A 129 -20.30 -18.58 -1.92
N THR A 130 -21.55 -19.01 -1.86
CA THR A 130 -22.66 -18.71 -2.79
C THR A 130 -23.06 -17.22 -2.82
N GLN A 131 -22.12 -16.29 -2.61
CA GLN A 131 -22.31 -14.87 -2.72
C GLN A 131 -21.22 -14.26 -3.59
N VAL A 132 -21.69 -13.68 -4.68
CA VAL A 132 -20.93 -13.04 -5.74
C VAL A 132 -20.17 -11.82 -5.16
N ASN A 133 -18.93 -11.62 -5.61
CA ASN A 133 -18.04 -10.45 -5.49
C ASN A 133 -17.08 -10.36 -4.28
N ALA A 134 -15.98 -11.12 -4.35
CA ALA A 134 -14.71 -10.84 -3.68
C ALA A 134 -13.63 -11.13 -4.73
N VAL A 135 -12.82 -10.20 -5.26
CA VAL A 135 -12.23 -8.97 -4.73
C VAL A 135 -12.03 -8.00 -5.92
N ASP A 136 -12.96 -7.07 -6.18
CA ASP A 136 -12.78 -5.99 -7.19
C ASP A 136 -11.84 -4.88 -6.70
N GLN A 137 -10.98 -5.17 -5.71
CA GLN A 137 -10.13 -4.14 -5.14
C GLN A 137 -8.97 -3.79 -6.05
N ALA A 138 -8.49 -4.71 -6.90
CA ALA A 138 -7.68 -4.39 -8.07
C ALA A 138 -8.46 -4.86 -9.30
N VAL A 139 -8.83 -3.95 -10.17
CA VAL A 139 -9.77 -4.27 -11.25
C VAL A 139 -8.99 -4.66 -12.49
N GLY A 140 -9.26 -5.88 -12.97
CA GLY A 140 -9.01 -6.30 -14.34
C GLY A 140 -7.85 -7.29 -14.58
N GLY A 141 -7.29 -7.94 -13.56
CA GLY A 141 -6.51 -9.18 -13.76
C GLY A 141 -5.04 -9.07 -13.46
N TRP A 142 -4.23 -9.86 -14.17
CA TRP A 142 -2.78 -9.87 -13.97
C TRP A 142 -2.20 -8.51 -14.29
N LEU A 143 -1.21 -8.07 -13.50
CA LEU A 143 -0.40 -6.91 -13.79
C LEU A 143 1.06 -7.32 -13.77
N ILE A 144 1.61 -7.51 -14.96
CA ILE A 144 2.99 -7.92 -15.21
C ILE A 144 3.81 -6.68 -15.60
N ASP A 145 4.90 -6.43 -14.88
CA ASP A 145 5.81 -5.31 -15.12
C ASP A 145 6.65 -5.52 -16.41
N GLN A 146 7.41 -4.50 -16.83
CA GLN A 146 8.25 -4.58 -18.03
C GLN A 146 9.41 -5.58 -17.91
N ALA A 147 9.70 -6.08 -16.71
CA ALA A 147 10.67 -7.15 -16.46
C ALA A 147 10.02 -8.55 -16.47
N GLY A 148 8.73 -8.66 -16.77
CA GLY A 148 8.00 -9.93 -16.83
C GLY A 148 7.59 -10.47 -15.45
N ASN A 149 7.66 -9.65 -14.40
CA ASN A 149 7.32 -10.05 -13.03
C ASN A 149 5.90 -9.62 -12.65
N PRO A 150 5.15 -10.45 -11.90
CA PRO A 150 3.85 -10.07 -11.39
C PRO A 150 3.92 -9.00 -10.31
N THR A 151 2.87 -8.18 -10.26
CA THR A 151 2.63 -7.22 -9.19
C THR A 151 1.85 -7.88 -8.05
N TYR A 152 2.38 -7.78 -6.84
CA TYR A 152 1.80 -8.32 -5.63
C TYR A 152 1.09 -7.23 -4.83
N TYR A 153 0.16 -7.62 -3.97
CA TYR A 153 -0.62 -6.68 -3.18
C TYR A 153 -0.70 -7.13 -1.72
N ASP A 154 -0.86 -6.16 -0.83
CA ASP A 154 -1.08 -6.36 0.60
C ASP A 154 -2.14 -5.37 1.09
N ILE A 155 -2.94 -5.79 2.08
CA ILE A 155 -3.92 -4.95 2.76
C ILE A 155 -3.64 -5.05 4.26
N SER A 156 -3.50 -3.90 4.90
CA SER A 156 -3.24 -3.79 6.33
C SER A 156 -4.11 -2.72 6.96
N ALA A 157 -4.33 -2.85 8.27
CA ALA A 157 -5.19 -1.94 9.02
C ALA A 157 -4.54 -1.52 10.33
N ASN A 158 -4.76 -0.28 10.75
CA ASN A 158 -4.18 0.23 11.99
C ASN A 158 -4.84 -0.38 13.24
N GLU A 159 -4.27 -0.06 14.41
CA GLU A 159 -4.72 -0.60 15.70
C GLU A 159 -6.20 -0.28 15.99
N ILE A 160 -6.68 0.89 15.57
CA ILE A 160 -8.08 1.28 15.77
C ILE A 160 -9.02 0.37 14.98
N SER A 161 -8.71 0.08 13.71
CA SER A 161 -9.46 -0.87 12.89
C SER A 161 -9.44 -2.26 13.51
N TYR A 162 -8.24 -2.70 13.94
CA TYR A 162 -8.04 -4.00 14.56
C TYR A 162 -8.88 -4.17 15.83
N ASN A 163 -8.81 -3.20 16.75
CA ASN A 163 -9.53 -3.23 18.00
C ASN A 163 -11.04 -3.27 17.79
N TYR A 164 -11.55 -2.52 16.79
CA TYR A 164 -12.96 -2.59 16.43
C TYR A 164 -13.36 -3.99 15.92
N ILE A 165 -12.54 -4.58 15.03
CA ILE A 165 -12.79 -5.93 14.48
C ILE A 165 -12.78 -6.98 15.60
N VAL A 166 -11.78 -6.94 16.49
CA VAL A 166 -11.61 -7.90 17.58
C VAL A 166 -12.71 -7.76 18.64
N ALA A 167 -13.00 -6.54 19.09
CA ALA A 167 -14.02 -6.29 20.11
C ALA A 167 -15.42 -6.77 19.69
N ASN A 168 -15.73 -6.69 18.39
CA ASN A 168 -16.99 -7.16 17.83
C ASN A 168 -16.95 -8.61 17.31
N ARG A 169 -15.79 -9.29 17.41
CA ARG A 169 -15.53 -10.61 16.83
C ARG A 169 -15.82 -10.69 15.33
N PHE A 170 -15.64 -9.58 14.61
CA PHE A 170 -15.90 -9.51 13.17
C PHE A 170 -14.84 -10.22 12.31
N TYR A 171 -13.77 -10.75 12.94
CA TYR A 171 -12.87 -11.71 12.29
C TYR A 171 -13.53 -13.07 12.00
N ASN A 172 -14.68 -13.36 12.66
CA ASN A 172 -15.46 -14.57 12.49
C ASN A 172 -16.62 -14.35 11.49
N ALA A 173 -16.66 -15.14 10.41
CA ALA A 173 -17.66 -15.02 9.35
C ALA A 173 -19.10 -15.22 9.84
N ASP A 174 -19.34 -16.12 10.81
CA ASP A 174 -20.68 -16.41 11.33
C ASP A 174 -21.23 -15.28 12.21
N VAL A 175 -20.33 -14.43 12.72
CA VAL A 175 -20.67 -13.23 13.48
C VAL A 175 -20.90 -12.06 12.53
N VAL A 176 -19.90 -11.72 11.69
CA VAL A 176 -19.97 -10.53 10.85
C VAL A 176 -21.03 -10.63 9.76
N SER A 177 -21.38 -11.85 9.30
CA SER A 177 -22.46 -12.05 8.33
C SER A 177 -23.84 -11.63 8.83
N LYS A 178 -24.04 -11.58 10.16
CA LYS A 178 -25.29 -11.18 10.83
C LYS A 178 -25.29 -9.71 11.25
N ALA A 179 -24.16 -9.02 11.15
CA ALA A 179 -24.05 -7.62 11.49
C ALA A 179 -24.78 -6.76 10.44
N ASN A 180 -25.63 -5.85 10.92
CA ASN A 180 -26.41 -4.93 10.08
C ASN A 180 -26.08 -3.44 10.35
N ASN A 181 -25.16 -3.16 11.26
CA ASN A 181 -24.75 -1.80 11.63
C ASN A 181 -23.24 -1.75 11.91
N ILE A 182 -22.43 -2.13 10.92
CA ILE A 182 -20.99 -1.94 10.99
C ILE A 182 -20.70 -0.44 10.82
N ASN A 183 -20.03 0.16 11.80
CA ASN A 183 -19.65 1.56 11.81
C ASN A 183 -18.32 1.70 12.55
N PHE A 184 -17.23 1.82 11.81
CA PHE A 184 -15.91 2.02 12.38
C PHE A 184 -15.83 3.35 13.17
N PRO A 185 -15.02 3.41 14.23
CA PRO A 185 -14.72 4.67 14.91
C PRO A 185 -13.84 5.57 14.04
N TYR A 186 -13.76 6.86 14.40
CA TYR A 186 -12.82 7.78 13.75
C TYR A 186 -11.37 7.39 14.04
N GLY A 187 -10.48 7.72 13.10
CA GLY A 187 -9.05 7.39 13.18
C GLY A 187 -8.69 6.02 12.63
N VAL A 188 -9.68 5.24 12.18
CA VAL A 188 -9.44 4.03 11.38
C VAL A 188 -8.67 4.39 10.12
N ILE A 189 -7.60 3.64 9.88
CA ILE A 189 -6.79 3.71 8.65
C ILE A 189 -6.70 2.30 8.09
N GLU A 190 -6.95 2.18 6.79
CA GLU A 190 -6.61 1.00 6.01
C GLU A 190 -5.62 1.39 4.93
N VAL A 191 -4.65 0.52 4.70
CA VAL A 191 -3.64 0.68 3.68
C VAL A 191 -3.73 -0.49 2.73
N LYS A 192 -3.83 -0.18 1.44
CA LYS A 192 -3.64 -1.15 0.38
C LYS A 192 -2.38 -0.78 -0.38
N SER A 193 -1.55 -1.76 -0.68
CA SER A 193 -0.27 -1.54 -1.36
C SER A 193 -0.11 -2.47 -2.56
N SER A 194 0.63 -2.02 -3.58
CA SER A 194 1.08 -2.78 -4.74
C SER A 194 2.60 -2.79 -4.79
N TRP A 195 3.18 -3.93 -5.14
CA TRP A 195 4.60 -4.22 -5.02
C TRP A 195 5.12 -4.95 -6.25
N ARG A 196 6.29 -4.54 -6.75
CA ARG A 196 7.00 -5.26 -7.81
C ARG A 196 8.26 -5.94 -7.26
N ILE A 197 8.70 -7.00 -7.92
CA ILE A 197 10.00 -7.63 -7.64
C ILE A 197 11.10 -6.69 -8.14
N LEU A 198 12.07 -6.36 -7.27
CA LEU A 198 13.28 -5.65 -7.65
C LEU A 198 14.37 -6.67 -8.00
N THR A 199 14.99 -6.47 -9.15
CA THR A 199 16.10 -7.27 -9.67
C THR A 199 17.41 -6.49 -9.58
N ALA A 200 18.52 -7.13 -9.95
CA ALA A 200 19.82 -6.44 -10.02
C ALA A 200 19.86 -5.31 -11.07
N ALA A 201 18.89 -5.25 -11.99
CA ALA A 201 18.78 -4.18 -12.98
C ALA A 201 18.03 -2.95 -12.45
N ASP A 202 17.35 -3.06 -11.31
CA ASP A 202 16.54 -1.97 -10.76
C ASP A 202 17.34 -1.10 -9.77
N ASN A 203 17.07 0.20 -9.76
CA ASN A 203 17.62 1.09 -8.73
C ASN A 203 16.77 1.02 -7.45
N ALA A 204 17.10 0.08 -6.56
CA ALA A 204 16.38 -0.10 -5.29
C ALA A 204 16.35 1.14 -4.39
N SER A 205 17.28 2.10 -4.55
CA SER A 205 17.29 3.34 -3.77
C SER A 205 16.12 4.29 -4.07
N HIS A 206 15.33 4.01 -5.11
CA HIS A 206 14.11 4.75 -5.44
C HIS A 206 12.85 4.21 -4.76
N TYR A 207 12.94 3.10 -4.02
CA TYR A 207 11.78 2.37 -3.53
C TYR A 207 11.78 2.26 -2.02
N LEU A 208 10.59 2.36 -1.42
CA LEU A 208 10.35 1.74 -0.13
C LEU A 208 10.33 0.23 -0.34
N THR A 209 11.17 -0.49 0.40
CA THR A 209 11.42 -1.91 0.15
C THR A 209 10.88 -2.83 1.23
N LEU A 210 10.65 -4.09 0.85
CA LEU A 210 10.22 -5.15 1.74
C LEU A 210 10.82 -6.49 1.26
N LEU A 211 11.39 -7.27 2.18
CA LEU A 211 11.62 -8.70 1.93
C LEU A 211 10.38 -9.49 2.33
N ALA A 212 9.83 -10.26 1.39
CA ALA A 212 8.62 -11.04 1.63
C ALA A 212 8.65 -12.38 0.91
N ARG A 213 7.78 -13.29 1.35
CA ARG A 213 7.39 -14.46 0.57
C ARG A 213 6.31 -14.05 -0.43
N VAL A 214 6.41 -14.53 -1.66
CA VAL A 214 5.47 -14.24 -2.73
C VAL A 214 5.07 -15.50 -3.45
N ALA A 215 3.82 -15.58 -3.91
CA ALA A 215 3.36 -16.71 -4.71
C ALA A 215 4.10 -16.79 -6.06
N LYS A 216 4.54 -18.00 -6.46
CA LYS A 216 5.14 -18.29 -7.76
C LYS A 216 4.10 -18.88 -8.70
N PHE A 217 4.13 -18.47 -9.96
CA PHE A 217 3.19 -18.88 -11.00
C PHE A 217 3.92 -19.45 -12.23
N ASP A 218 3.26 -20.33 -12.98
CA ASP A 218 3.68 -20.73 -14.32
C ASP A 218 3.16 -19.74 -15.39
N ASP A 219 3.42 -20.04 -16.66
CA ASP A 219 3.08 -19.16 -17.79
C ASP A 219 1.58 -19.00 -18.03
N GLN A 220 0.78 -19.92 -17.49
CA GLN A 220 -0.68 -19.87 -17.50
C GLN A 220 -1.26 -19.19 -16.26
N GLY A 221 -0.41 -18.67 -15.37
CA GLY A 221 -0.80 -17.99 -14.14
C GLY A 221 -1.34 -18.95 -13.08
N GLN A 222 -1.06 -20.24 -13.21
CA GLN A 222 -1.37 -21.22 -12.18
C GLN A 222 -0.30 -21.16 -11.09
N ARG A 223 -0.72 -21.12 -9.83
CA ARG A 223 0.21 -21.08 -8.70
C ARG A 223 0.96 -22.41 -8.60
N ILE A 224 2.28 -22.35 -8.66
CA ILE A 224 3.19 -23.51 -8.59
C ILE A 224 4.06 -23.51 -7.32
N GLY A 225 4.01 -22.47 -6.50
CA GLY A 225 4.76 -22.43 -5.25
C GLY A 225 4.78 -21.08 -4.57
N VAL A 226 5.81 -20.88 -3.75
CA VAL A 226 6.14 -19.64 -3.04
C VAL A 226 7.66 -19.46 -3.09
N THR A 227 8.12 -18.23 -3.23
CA THR A 227 9.55 -17.87 -3.18
C THR A 227 9.74 -16.64 -2.30
N GLU A 228 10.95 -16.42 -1.79
CA GLU A 228 11.33 -15.13 -1.22
C GLU A 228 11.66 -14.15 -2.35
N ALA A 229 11.28 -12.88 -2.17
CA ALA A 229 11.51 -11.82 -3.13
C ALA A 229 11.79 -10.50 -2.41
N TYR A 230 12.71 -9.71 -2.98
CA TYR A 230 12.95 -8.34 -2.59
C TYR A 230 12.02 -7.44 -3.39
N LEU A 231 11.14 -6.71 -2.70
CA LEU A 231 10.05 -5.97 -3.30
C LEU A 231 10.25 -4.47 -3.16
N GLY A 232 9.78 -3.71 -4.17
CA GLY A 232 9.68 -2.26 -4.16
C GLY A 232 8.21 -1.83 -4.24
N LEU A 233 7.81 -0.90 -3.38
CA LEU A 233 6.45 -0.36 -3.36
C LEU A 233 6.22 0.50 -4.61
N VAL A 234 5.20 0.17 -5.39
CA VAL A 234 4.85 0.88 -6.63
C VAL A 234 3.55 1.67 -6.51
N GLY A 235 2.65 1.30 -5.61
CA GLY A 235 1.41 2.05 -5.38
C GLY A 235 0.90 1.87 -3.96
N LEU A 236 0.26 2.91 -3.43
CA LEU A 236 -0.23 2.94 -2.06
C LEU A 236 -1.55 3.70 -1.97
N HIS A 237 -2.59 3.03 -1.49
CA HIS A 237 -3.82 3.66 -1.04
C HIS A 237 -3.77 3.80 0.48
N ILE A 238 -4.02 5.00 0.96
CA ILE A 238 -4.24 5.31 2.37
C ILE A 238 -5.66 5.84 2.50
N ILE A 239 -6.51 5.09 3.18
CA ILE A 239 -7.91 5.45 3.37
C ILE A 239 -8.17 5.62 4.86
N THR A 240 -8.83 6.71 5.24
CA THR A 240 -8.99 7.07 6.65
C THR A 240 -10.39 7.58 6.96
N LYS A 241 -10.96 7.10 8.07
CA LYS A 241 -12.22 7.62 8.61
C LYS A 241 -11.94 8.80 9.53
N ALA A 242 -11.85 10.00 8.96
CA ALA A 242 -11.66 11.22 9.71
C ALA A 242 -12.98 11.70 10.36
N LYS A 243 -12.87 12.44 11.48
CA LYS A 243 -14.02 13.10 12.12
C LYS A 243 -14.67 14.07 11.12
N GLY A 244 -16.00 13.97 10.95
CA GLY A 244 -16.76 14.76 9.96
C GLY A 244 -16.77 14.17 8.55
N TYR A 245 -16.13 13.01 8.32
CA TYR A 245 -16.05 12.34 7.02
C TYR A 245 -16.58 10.90 7.11
N PRO A 246 -17.91 10.69 7.20
CA PRO A 246 -18.49 9.35 7.29
C PRO A 246 -18.24 8.48 6.04
N GLN A 247 -17.97 9.08 4.88
CA GLN A 247 -17.59 8.38 3.63
C GLN A 247 -16.07 8.27 3.43
N TRP A 248 -15.28 8.59 4.48
CA TRP A 248 -13.82 8.50 4.54
C TRP A 248 -13.10 9.46 3.57
N ILE A 249 -11.80 9.61 3.76
CA ILE A 249 -10.88 10.34 2.88
C ILE A 249 -9.94 9.32 2.23
N TRP A 250 -9.71 9.46 0.93
CA TRP A 250 -9.08 8.47 0.07
C TRP A 250 -7.85 9.09 -0.60
N SER A 251 -6.66 8.61 -0.25
CA SER A 251 -5.40 9.13 -0.78
C SER A 251 -4.72 8.05 -1.60
N THR A 252 -4.27 8.37 -2.81
CA THR A 252 -3.56 7.42 -3.67
C THR A 252 -2.22 7.95 -4.14
N PHE A 253 -1.16 7.18 -3.86
CA PHE A 253 0.23 7.51 -4.17
C PHE A 253 0.81 6.48 -5.14
N GLU A 254 1.71 6.93 -6.00
CA GLU A 254 2.45 6.10 -6.93
C GLU A 254 3.95 6.36 -6.84
N GLN A 255 4.73 5.34 -7.13
CA GLN A 255 6.16 5.49 -7.41
C GLN A 255 6.34 6.14 -8.80
N VAL A 256 7.28 7.09 -8.91
CA VAL A 256 7.39 7.99 -10.08
C VAL A 256 7.92 7.32 -11.35
N ASP A 257 8.62 6.20 -11.20
CA ASP A 257 9.15 5.35 -12.25
C ASP A 257 8.13 4.28 -12.71
N ASN A 258 6.85 4.35 -12.30
CA ASN A 258 5.82 3.43 -12.79
C ASN A 258 5.48 3.67 -14.27
N VAL A 259 5.07 4.90 -14.59
CA VAL A 259 4.66 5.35 -15.92
C VAL A 259 5.01 6.83 -16.08
N PRO A 260 5.23 7.31 -17.30
CA PRO A 260 5.47 8.73 -17.52
C PRO A 260 4.27 9.60 -17.14
N PRO A 261 4.49 10.88 -16.79
CA PRO A 261 3.41 11.85 -16.64
C PRO A 261 2.56 11.92 -17.91
N LYS A 262 1.25 12.10 -17.74
CA LYS A 262 0.36 12.40 -18.87
C LYS A 262 0.54 13.86 -19.25
N VAL A 263 1.39 14.14 -20.26
CA VAL A 263 1.57 15.50 -20.77
C VAL A 263 0.38 15.87 -21.68
N PRO A 264 -0.29 17.02 -21.47
CA PRO A 264 -1.29 17.52 -22.40
C PRO A 264 -0.58 18.02 -23.66
N VAL A 265 -0.67 17.25 -24.75
CA VAL A 265 -0.27 17.62 -26.14
C VAL A 265 1.25 17.59 -26.44
N ASN A 266 1.61 16.75 -27.42
CA ASN A 266 2.87 16.71 -28.20
C ASN A 266 4.22 16.60 -27.47
N GLY A 267 4.26 15.92 -26.33
CA GLY A 267 5.50 15.38 -25.77
C GLY A 267 5.36 13.88 -25.58
N GLN A 268 5.91 13.07 -26.50
CA GLN A 268 6.19 11.67 -26.16
C GLN A 268 7.11 11.68 -24.93
N PRO A 269 6.91 10.80 -23.95
CA PRO A 269 7.86 10.61 -22.86
C PRO A 269 9.27 10.44 -23.42
N THR A 270 10.24 11.14 -22.87
CA THR A 270 11.64 11.01 -23.30
C THR A 270 12.08 9.54 -23.16
N SER A 271 12.65 8.98 -24.22
CA SER A 271 12.99 7.55 -24.36
C SER A 271 14.00 7.01 -23.33
N ASP A 272 14.63 7.86 -22.53
CA ASP A 272 15.80 7.51 -21.73
C ASP A 272 15.46 7.03 -20.30
N THR A 273 14.21 7.15 -19.86
CA THR A 273 13.76 6.63 -18.55
C THR A 273 13.09 5.27 -18.71
N ALA A 274 13.66 4.24 -18.09
CA ALA A 274 13.03 2.92 -18.01
C ALA A 274 11.92 2.94 -16.95
N TYR A 275 10.67 2.88 -17.40
CA TYR A 275 9.50 2.82 -16.53
C TYR A 275 9.12 1.36 -16.22
N SER A 276 8.68 1.10 -14.99
CA SER A 276 8.32 -0.23 -14.50
C SER A 276 7.14 -0.83 -15.25
N TYR A 277 6.19 -0.01 -15.71
CA TYR A 277 4.95 -0.47 -16.34
C TYR A 277 4.68 0.17 -17.71
N PHE A 278 5.52 1.07 -18.22
CA PHE A 278 5.29 1.71 -19.51
C PHE A 278 6.28 1.22 -20.57
N ASN A 279 5.78 0.99 -21.78
CA ASN A 279 6.59 0.66 -22.95
C ASN A 279 6.36 1.71 -24.05
N PRO A 280 7.38 2.51 -24.44
CA PRO A 280 7.23 3.54 -25.46
C PRO A 280 6.91 2.98 -26.85
N ASN A 281 7.24 1.70 -27.10
CA ASN A 281 6.99 1.03 -28.37
C ASN A 281 5.67 0.25 -28.39
N ALA A 282 4.92 0.23 -27.28
CA ALA A 282 3.62 -0.45 -27.25
C ALA A 282 2.59 0.29 -28.11
N PRO A 283 1.85 -0.40 -28.99
CA PRO A 283 0.73 0.20 -29.72
C PRO A 283 -0.29 0.80 -28.75
N ALA A 284 -0.89 1.94 -29.10
CA ALA A 284 -1.87 2.62 -28.23
C ALA A 284 -3.05 1.71 -27.82
N ALA A 285 -3.48 0.81 -28.71
CA ALA A 285 -4.55 -0.15 -28.44
C ALA A 285 -4.18 -1.24 -27.42
N ALA A 286 -2.88 -1.44 -27.14
CA ALA A 286 -2.40 -2.40 -26.15
C ALA A 286 -2.24 -1.77 -24.75
N LEU A 287 -2.25 -0.43 -24.66
CA LEU A 287 -2.10 0.27 -23.38
C LEU A 287 -3.34 0.09 -22.51
N ASN A 288 -3.13 -0.14 -21.21
CA ASN A 288 -4.20 -0.30 -20.21
C ASN A 288 -5.22 -1.39 -20.60
N GLN A 289 -4.76 -2.45 -21.28
CA GLN A 289 -5.61 -3.60 -21.60
C GLN A 289 -5.34 -4.76 -20.65
N SER A 290 -6.41 -5.30 -20.09
CA SER A 290 -6.33 -6.54 -19.33
C SER A 290 -5.83 -7.68 -20.25
N PRO A 291 -4.86 -8.51 -19.80
CA PRO A 291 -4.46 -9.71 -20.53
C PRO A 291 -5.48 -10.85 -20.38
N CYS A 292 -6.53 -10.67 -19.57
CA CYS A 292 -7.48 -11.71 -19.23
C CYS A 292 -8.78 -11.59 -20.03
N ASP A 293 -9.19 -12.68 -20.65
CA ASP A 293 -10.60 -12.96 -20.95
C ASP A 293 -11.19 -13.68 -19.74
N TRP A 294 -12.03 -12.98 -18.98
CA TRP A 294 -12.61 -13.53 -17.76
C TRP A 294 -13.69 -14.56 -18.10
N GLN A 295 -13.48 -15.78 -17.61
CA GLN A 295 -14.44 -16.87 -17.81
C GLN A 295 -14.94 -17.39 -16.48
N THR A 296 -16.24 -17.66 -16.41
CA THR A 296 -16.83 -18.35 -15.27
C THR A 296 -16.53 -19.83 -15.37
N GLN A 297 -15.71 -20.35 -14.44
CA GLN A 297 -15.45 -21.77 -14.26
C GLN A 297 -16.00 -22.20 -12.90
N GLY A 298 -17.18 -22.86 -12.92
CA GLY A 298 -17.93 -23.15 -11.70
C GLY A 298 -18.37 -21.86 -11.00
N ALA A 299 -18.00 -21.70 -9.73
CA ALA A 299 -18.26 -20.48 -8.95
C ALA A 299 -17.18 -19.39 -9.14
N HIS A 300 -16.11 -19.66 -9.88
CA HIS A 300 -14.93 -18.79 -9.98
C HIS A 300 -14.90 -18.04 -11.30
N LEU A 301 -14.48 -16.76 -11.27
CA LEU A 301 -14.01 -16.09 -12.49
C LEU A 301 -12.52 -16.37 -12.62
N VAL A 302 -12.14 -17.11 -13.66
CA VAL A 302 -10.74 -17.43 -13.94
C VAL A 302 -10.27 -16.53 -15.07
N CYS A 303 -9.08 -15.95 -14.89
CA CYS A 303 -8.40 -15.26 -15.98
C CYS A 303 -7.96 -16.33 -16.99
N VAL A 304 -8.52 -16.29 -18.19
CA VAL A 304 -7.99 -17.04 -19.32
C VAL A 304 -7.15 -16.05 -20.15
N PRO A 305 -5.84 -16.29 -20.34
CA PRO A 305 -5.00 -15.35 -21.08
C PRO A 305 -5.49 -15.18 -22.51
N LYS A 306 -5.52 -13.94 -22.99
CA LYS A 306 -5.80 -13.63 -24.40
C LYS A 306 -4.73 -14.30 -25.29
N PRO A 307 -5.07 -14.72 -26.52
CA PRO A 307 -4.10 -15.29 -27.45
C PRO A 307 -2.85 -14.40 -27.59
N GLY A 308 -1.67 -15.00 -27.43
CA GLY A 308 -0.39 -14.30 -27.48
C GLY A 308 0.04 -13.62 -26.16
N THR A 309 -0.70 -13.83 -25.07
CA THR A 309 -0.31 -13.35 -23.72
C THR A 309 -0.11 -14.52 -22.74
N THR A 310 0.82 -14.33 -21.81
CA THR A 310 1.17 -15.27 -20.74
C THR A 310 1.33 -14.51 -19.42
N PHE A 311 1.51 -15.22 -18.30
CA PHE A 311 1.79 -14.63 -16.98
C PHE A 311 3.17 -13.94 -16.87
N GLN A 312 3.90 -13.84 -17.98
CA GLN A 312 5.19 -13.13 -18.10
C GLN A 312 5.14 -12.09 -19.20
N THR A 313 4.04 -11.98 -19.94
CA THR A 313 3.86 -10.95 -20.96
C THR A 313 3.59 -9.61 -20.27
N PRO A 314 4.46 -8.60 -20.43
CA PRO A 314 4.26 -7.31 -19.79
C PRO A 314 2.92 -6.67 -20.18
N ASN A 315 2.28 -5.99 -19.21
CA ASN A 315 1.05 -5.24 -19.45
C ASN A 315 1.39 -3.75 -19.48
N PRO A 316 1.62 -3.16 -20.66
CA PRO A 316 2.03 -1.77 -20.74
C PRO A 316 0.86 -0.86 -20.31
N LEU A 317 1.15 0.01 -19.37
CA LEU A 317 0.23 0.97 -18.79
C LEU A 317 0.58 2.37 -19.26
N SER A 318 -0.43 3.22 -19.34
CA SER A 318 -0.26 4.67 -19.46
C SER A 318 -1.24 5.36 -18.54
N ARG A 319 -0.85 6.51 -17.98
CA ARG A 319 -1.75 7.31 -17.16
C ARG A 319 -2.88 7.86 -18.03
N ALA A 320 -4.13 7.55 -17.69
CA ALA A 320 -5.30 8.04 -18.42
C ALA A 320 -5.59 9.52 -18.09
N THR A 321 -5.67 9.84 -16.80
CA THR A 321 -6.00 11.17 -16.29
C THR A 321 -4.74 11.88 -15.79
N PRO A 322 -4.40 13.10 -16.28
CA PRO A 322 -3.31 13.88 -15.73
C PRO A 322 -3.48 14.15 -14.24
N ILE A 323 -2.37 14.16 -13.49
CA ILE A 323 -2.36 14.70 -12.12
C ILE A 323 -2.68 16.20 -12.23
N ALA A 324 -3.62 16.69 -11.43
CA ALA A 324 -4.03 18.08 -11.46
C ALA A 324 -2.84 19.01 -11.16
N GLU A 325 -2.79 20.18 -11.80
CA GLU A 325 -1.69 21.13 -11.63
C GLU A 325 -1.48 21.52 -10.15
N ILE A 326 -2.59 21.75 -9.45
CA ILE A 326 -2.57 22.07 -8.01
C ILE A 326 -1.93 20.93 -7.18
N THR A 327 -2.24 19.67 -7.50
CA THR A 327 -1.66 18.48 -6.86
C THR A 327 -0.18 18.33 -7.23
N ASN A 328 0.21 18.63 -8.47
CA ASN A 328 1.61 18.66 -8.88
C ASN A 328 2.42 19.72 -8.12
N GLY A 329 1.82 20.88 -7.83
CA GLY A 329 2.42 21.90 -6.97
C GLY A 329 2.75 21.36 -5.57
N VAL A 330 1.78 20.66 -4.94
CA VAL A 330 1.98 20.02 -3.63
C VAL A 330 3.02 18.89 -3.71
N ASN A 331 2.97 18.05 -4.75
CA ASN A 331 3.97 17.00 -4.99
C ASN A 331 5.38 17.59 -5.07
N SER A 332 5.56 18.67 -5.83
CA SER A 332 6.85 19.36 -5.97
C SER A 332 7.37 19.85 -4.63
N GLN A 333 6.50 20.48 -3.83
CA GLN A 333 6.84 20.98 -2.50
C GLN A 333 7.36 19.86 -1.58
N TYR A 334 6.63 18.75 -1.43
CA TYR A 334 7.07 17.68 -0.54
C TYR A 334 8.28 16.93 -1.08
N ARG A 335 8.33 16.63 -2.37
CA ARG A 335 9.46 15.90 -2.95
C ARG A 335 10.77 16.69 -2.91
N THR A 336 10.70 18.03 -2.86
CA THR A 336 11.86 18.91 -2.68
C THR A 336 12.10 19.34 -1.23
N ASP A 337 11.26 18.88 -0.28
CA ASP A 337 11.43 19.18 1.14
C ASP A 337 12.80 18.67 1.61
N PRO A 338 13.62 19.51 2.28
CA PRO A 338 14.94 19.13 2.73
C PRO A 338 14.95 17.89 3.66
N GLY A 339 13.88 17.69 4.46
CA GLY A 339 13.71 16.53 5.34
C GLY A 339 13.42 15.22 4.61
N LEU A 340 13.00 15.26 3.33
CA LEU A 340 12.81 14.06 2.51
C LEU A 340 13.99 13.74 1.60
N GLN A 341 15.02 14.59 1.54
CA GLN A 341 16.15 14.35 0.60
C GLN A 341 16.99 13.12 0.98
N ALA A 342 17.02 12.73 2.25
CA ALA A 342 17.64 11.48 2.70
C ALA A 342 16.71 10.25 2.56
N SER A 343 15.45 10.46 2.19
CA SER A 343 14.42 9.43 2.14
C SER A 343 14.09 9.02 0.72
N VAL A 344 13.66 7.77 0.54
CA VAL A 344 13.08 7.27 -0.73
C VAL A 344 11.72 7.89 -1.04
N LEU A 345 11.07 8.51 -0.04
CA LEU A 345 9.72 9.08 -0.20
C LEU A 345 9.65 10.21 -1.24
N LYS A 346 10.78 10.86 -1.57
CA LYS A 346 10.88 11.85 -2.67
C LYS A 346 10.66 11.25 -4.07
N TYR A 347 10.65 9.92 -4.21
CA TYR A 347 10.36 9.18 -5.43
C TYR A 347 8.90 8.69 -5.50
N TYR A 348 8.04 9.21 -4.63
CA TYR A 348 6.60 8.99 -4.68
C TYR A 348 5.88 10.29 -5.00
N GLN A 349 4.67 10.17 -5.53
CA GLN A 349 3.81 11.30 -5.86
C GLN A 349 2.35 10.96 -5.54
N LEU A 350 1.64 11.94 -4.99
CA LEU A 350 0.19 11.86 -4.84
C LEU A 350 -0.46 11.99 -6.21
N ILE A 351 -1.41 11.11 -6.50
CA ILE A 351 -2.22 11.19 -7.73
C ILE A 351 -3.45 12.05 -7.49
N THR A 352 -4.16 11.83 -6.38
CA THR A 352 -5.29 12.65 -5.93
C THR A 352 -5.68 12.29 -4.50
N THR A 353 -6.34 13.23 -3.83
CA THR A 353 -7.11 13.00 -2.61
C THR A 353 -8.59 13.10 -2.91
N GLN A 354 -9.32 11.99 -2.84
CA GLN A 354 -10.76 11.96 -3.01
C GLN A 354 -11.47 12.02 -1.65
N ARG A 355 -12.52 12.84 -1.57
CA ARG A 355 -13.30 13.12 -0.35
C ARG A 355 -14.77 13.39 -0.70
N PRO A 356 -15.71 13.23 0.24
CA PRO A 356 -17.05 13.79 0.09
C PRO A 356 -17.02 15.32 0.21
N LEU A 357 -17.51 16.05 -0.81
CA LEU A 357 -17.68 17.51 -0.75
C LEU A 357 -18.84 17.91 0.17
N ILE A 358 -19.86 17.07 0.30
CA ILE A 358 -21.07 17.32 1.09
C ILE A 358 -21.37 16.10 1.98
N PRO A 359 -20.51 15.82 2.99
CA PRO A 359 -20.55 14.57 3.76
C PRO A 359 -21.86 14.34 4.53
N ASP A 360 -22.55 15.41 4.93
CA ASP A 360 -23.74 15.37 5.79
C ASP A 360 -25.06 15.44 5.00
N ASN A 361 -25.03 15.36 3.66
CA ASN A 361 -26.25 15.45 2.86
C ASN A 361 -27.03 14.11 2.85
N PRO A 362 -28.20 14.00 3.49
CA PRO A 362 -28.97 12.76 3.52
C PRO A 362 -29.48 12.33 2.14
N GLY A 363 -29.65 13.28 1.20
CA GLY A 363 -30.03 12.99 -0.18
C GLY A 363 -28.89 12.48 -1.06
N ASN A 364 -27.65 12.50 -0.57
CA ASN A 364 -26.49 11.96 -1.27
C ASN A 364 -25.61 11.16 -0.28
N PRO A 365 -25.92 9.86 -0.06
CA PRO A 365 -25.19 9.02 0.89
C PRO A 365 -23.67 8.89 0.62
N LEU A 366 -23.25 9.12 -0.64
CA LEU A 366 -21.85 9.15 -1.05
C LEU A 366 -21.15 10.49 -0.78
N GLY A 367 -21.89 11.53 -0.41
CA GLY A 367 -21.34 12.84 -0.07
C GLY A 367 -20.69 13.59 -1.23
N GLN A 368 -21.03 13.26 -2.48
CA GLN A 368 -20.44 13.84 -3.71
C GLN A 368 -18.90 13.66 -3.78
N PRO A 369 -18.43 12.49 -4.26
CA PRO A 369 -17.01 12.21 -4.43
C PRO A 369 -16.32 13.30 -5.25
N THR A 370 -15.29 13.90 -4.67
CA THR A 370 -14.57 15.01 -5.28
C THR A 370 -13.06 14.83 -5.03
N PRO A 371 -12.21 14.88 -6.07
CA PRO A 371 -12.59 14.79 -7.49
C PRO A 371 -13.38 13.50 -7.77
N ALA A 372 -14.18 13.51 -8.85
CA ALA A 372 -15.03 12.35 -9.18
C ALA A 372 -14.21 11.10 -9.53
N LEU A 373 -13.04 11.30 -10.14
CA LEU A 373 -12.11 10.24 -10.53
C LEU A 373 -10.96 10.12 -9.54
N SER A 374 -10.61 8.88 -9.22
CA SER A 374 -9.41 8.51 -8.46
C SER A 374 -8.91 7.17 -8.99
N ALA A 375 -7.72 7.16 -9.59
CA ALA A 375 -7.16 5.98 -10.23
C ALA A 375 -5.64 5.93 -10.04
N ASN A 376 -5.17 4.86 -9.41
CA ASN A 376 -3.77 4.48 -9.38
C ASN A 376 -3.48 3.55 -10.57
N VAL A 377 -2.42 3.81 -11.33
CA VAL A 377 -2.12 2.98 -12.50
C VAL A 377 -1.84 1.52 -12.15
N THR A 378 -1.40 1.22 -10.92
CA THR A 378 -1.12 -0.16 -10.48
C THR A 378 -2.27 -0.82 -9.72
N MET A 379 -3.33 -0.10 -9.37
CA MET A 379 -4.50 -0.68 -8.68
C MET A 379 -5.76 -0.69 -9.54
N GLU A 380 -5.95 0.36 -10.34
CA GLU A 380 -7.07 0.54 -11.26
C GLU A 380 -6.62 0.55 -12.72
N SER A 381 -5.55 -0.21 -13.00
CA SER A 381 -4.82 -0.28 -14.27
C SER A 381 -5.72 -0.25 -15.50
N TYR A 382 -6.82 -1.02 -15.45
CA TYR A 382 -7.70 -1.29 -16.58
C TYR A 382 -9.04 -0.54 -16.53
N ILE A 383 -9.27 0.29 -15.50
CA ILE A 383 -10.51 1.07 -15.34
C ILE A 383 -10.25 2.55 -14.99
N GLN A 384 -9.01 3.03 -15.17
CA GLN A 384 -8.61 4.39 -14.79
C GLN A 384 -9.61 5.50 -15.21
N PRO A 385 -10.21 5.49 -16.43
CA PRO A 385 -11.13 6.53 -16.85
C PRO A 385 -12.44 6.63 -16.05
N ASN A 386 -12.82 5.55 -15.35
CA ASN A 386 -14.11 5.43 -14.64
C ASN A 386 -13.94 5.12 -13.16
N SER A 387 -12.71 5.09 -12.64
CA SER A 387 -12.43 4.68 -11.27
C SER A 387 -12.79 5.76 -10.25
N SER A 388 -13.41 5.34 -9.15
CA SER A 388 -13.67 6.15 -7.97
C SER A 388 -13.64 5.26 -6.72
N CYS A 389 -12.72 5.57 -5.79
CA CYS A 389 -12.54 4.80 -4.56
C CYS A 389 -13.82 4.80 -3.73
N MET A 390 -14.42 5.98 -3.53
CA MET A 390 -15.68 6.14 -2.79
C MET A 390 -16.82 5.34 -3.44
N ASN A 391 -16.97 5.40 -4.76
CA ASN A 391 -18.04 4.64 -5.43
C ASN A 391 -17.83 3.13 -5.27
N CYS A 392 -16.61 2.64 -5.51
CA CYS A 392 -16.30 1.22 -5.40
C CYS A 392 -16.48 0.72 -3.96
N HIS A 393 -15.98 1.47 -2.98
CA HIS A 393 -16.02 1.10 -1.57
C HIS A 393 -17.40 1.27 -0.93
N SER A 394 -18.26 2.14 -1.46
CA SER A 394 -19.66 2.23 -0.99
C SER A 394 -20.44 0.93 -1.14
N MET A 395 -19.95 0.04 -2.01
CA MET A 395 -20.55 -1.25 -2.26
C MET A 395 -20.11 -2.34 -1.29
N ALA A 396 -19.09 -2.08 -0.46
CA ALA A 396 -18.51 -3.07 0.43
C ALA A 396 -19.55 -3.69 1.38
N THR A 397 -19.52 -5.02 1.46
CA THR A 397 -20.31 -5.81 2.42
C THR A 397 -19.40 -6.86 3.07
N PRO A 398 -19.73 -7.35 4.27
CA PRO A 398 -19.06 -8.50 4.84
C PRO A 398 -19.21 -9.76 4.00
N VAL A 399 -18.44 -10.80 4.34
CA VAL A 399 -18.70 -12.14 3.83
C VAL A 399 -20.13 -12.55 4.22
N LYS A 400 -20.85 -13.14 3.26
CA LYS A 400 -22.21 -13.66 3.44
C LYS A 400 -23.29 -12.66 3.90
N SER A 401 -23.06 -11.34 3.86
CA SER A 401 -24.01 -10.32 4.34
C SER A 401 -24.55 -9.43 3.22
N PRO A 402 -25.86 -9.07 3.26
CA PRO A 402 -26.44 -8.08 2.37
C PRO A 402 -26.18 -6.63 2.82
N TYR A 403 -25.70 -6.40 4.05
CA TYR A 403 -25.55 -5.07 4.64
C TYR A 403 -24.18 -4.47 4.34
N LYS A 404 -24.13 -3.13 4.23
CA LYS A 404 -22.89 -2.40 3.98
C LYS A 404 -21.95 -2.46 5.18
N SER A 405 -20.64 -2.42 4.91
CA SER A 405 -19.57 -2.47 5.92
C SER A 405 -18.76 -1.19 6.02
N ASP A 406 -19.45 -0.04 6.00
CA ASP A 406 -18.82 1.27 6.26
C ASP A 406 -17.58 1.51 5.38
N PHE A 407 -17.76 1.34 4.06
CA PHE A 407 -16.71 1.50 3.03
C PHE A 407 -15.52 0.53 3.12
N SER A 408 -15.49 -0.42 4.05
CA SER A 408 -14.40 -1.38 4.21
C SER A 408 -14.70 -2.75 3.64
N TYR A 409 -13.80 -3.27 2.82
CA TYR A 409 -13.84 -4.65 2.35
C TYR A 409 -13.11 -5.64 3.27
N LEU A 410 -12.48 -5.18 4.38
CA LEU A 410 -11.75 -6.08 5.30
C LEU A 410 -12.61 -7.27 5.76
N PHE A 411 -13.90 -7.05 6.00
CA PHE A 411 -14.81 -8.09 6.48
C PHE A 411 -15.14 -9.18 5.43
N LYS A 412 -14.69 -9.04 4.17
CA LYS A 412 -14.71 -10.13 3.19
C LYS A 412 -13.73 -11.24 3.53
N PHE A 413 -12.69 -10.93 4.30
CA PHE A 413 -11.65 -11.89 4.68
C PHE A 413 -12.01 -12.73 5.90
N ALA A 414 -13.14 -12.45 6.57
CA ALA A 414 -13.57 -13.21 7.74
C ALA A 414 -13.80 -14.70 7.42
N ASN A 415 -13.29 -15.55 8.30
CA ASN A 415 -13.33 -17.01 8.15
C ASN A 415 -14.39 -17.62 9.06
N ALA A 416 -15.10 -18.64 8.57
CA ALA A 416 -16.05 -19.39 9.39
C ALA A 416 -15.31 -20.37 10.31
N PRO A 417 -15.77 -20.55 11.57
CA PRO A 417 -15.36 -21.68 12.39
C PRO A 417 -15.58 -23.01 11.66
N VAL A 418 -14.79 -24.04 12.01
CA VAL A 418 -15.07 -25.40 11.52
C VAL A 418 -16.47 -25.77 12.01
N GLY A 419 -17.40 -25.99 11.07
CA GLY A 419 -18.74 -26.43 11.42
C GLY A 419 -18.64 -27.72 12.23
N LYS A 420 -19.43 -27.83 13.31
CA LYS A 420 -19.79 -29.16 13.81
C LYS A 420 -20.40 -29.89 12.62
N THR A 421 -19.83 -31.01 12.23
CA THR A 421 -20.55 -31.98 11.41
C THR A 421 -21.86 -32.25 12.13
N THR A 422 -22.96 -31.71 11.62
CA THR A 422 -24.28 -32.23 11.94
C THR A 422 -24.24 -33.68 11.47
N LYS A 423 -24.08 -34.59 12.42
CA LYS A 423 -24.43 -35.98 12.20
C LYS A 423 -25.89 -35.96 11.75
N ASP A 424 -26.13 -36.47 10.55
CA ASP A 424 -27.47 -36.82 10.11
C ASP A 424 -28.17 -37.58 11.24
N GLU A 425 -29.18 -36.95 11.84
CA GLU A 425 -30.16 -37.70 12.63
C GLU A 425 -31.02 -38.47 11.64
N LYS A 426 -31.01 -39.79 11.85
CA LYS A 426 -31.66 -40.83 11.05
C LYS A 426 -33.16 -40.64 10.89
#